data_AF-A0A4R7VFP1-F1
#
_entry.id   AF-A0A4R7VFP1-F1
#
_cell.length_a   1.000
_cell.length_b   1.000
_cell.length_c   1.000
_cell.angle_alpha   90.00
_cell.angle_beta   90.00
_cell.angle_gamma   90.00
#
_symmetry.space_group_name_H-M   'P 1'
#
loop_
_entity.id
_entity.type
_entity.pdbx_description
1 polymer ?
#
loop_
_entity_poly.entity_id
_entity_poly.type
_entity_poly.pdbx_seq_one_letter_code
_entity_poly.pdbx_strand_id
1 'polypeptide(L)'
;MGRYNVNAARAQRLEAHGERWDFEVDGELFWLPTELPRHVVGKLAELDQSDLDGLLTLLLGEEQVKRLDQHVVSVQDIQGLLEAYGRDTGMTLGESSASTRS
;
A
#
# COMPACT_ATOMS: atom_id res chain seq x y z
N MET A 1 -1.51 -34.56 -7.61
CA MET A 1 -0.94 -33.38 -6.93
C MET A 1 -0.83 -32.24 -7.93
N GLY A 2 -1.81 -31.32 -7.91
CA GLY A 2 -1.83 -30.16 -8.80
C GLY A 2 -0.82 -29.12 -8.35
N ARG A 3 -0.04 -28.60 -9.31
CA ARG A 3 0.87 -27.47 -9.07
C ARG A 3 0.04 -26.30 -8.53
N TYR A 4 0.41 -25.77 -7.36
CA TYR A 4 -0.25 -24.59 -6.80
C TYR A 4 0.00 -23.42 -7.76
N ASN A 5 -1.01 -23.08 -8.55
CA ASN A 5 -0.90 -22.02 -9.54
C ASN A 5 -1.20 -20.69 -8.87
N VAL A 6 -0.14 -19.99 -8.48
CA VAL A 6 -0.20 -18.63 -7.94
C VAL A 6 -1.01 -17.67 -8.82
N ASN A 7 -1.11 -17.91 -10.14
CA ASN A 7 -1.94 -17.08 -11.02
C ASN A 7 -3.45 -17.32 -10.82
N ALA A 8 -3.87 -18.56 -10.53
CA ALA A 8 -5.27 -18.87 -10.27
C ALA A 8 -5.71 -18.34 -8.90
N ALA A 9 -4.83 -18.44 -7.89
CA ALA A 9 -5.05 -17.83 -6.58
C ALA A 9 -5.09 -16.29 -6.65
N ARG A 10 -4.25 -15.69 -7.52
CA ARG A 10 -4.26 -14.25 -7.80
C ARG A 10 -5.56 -13.81 -8.48
N ALA A 11 -5.99 -14.53 -9.53
CA ALA A 11 -7.23 -14.23 -10.25
C ALA A 11 -8.47 -14.27 -9.34
N GLN A 12 -8.62 -15.32 -8.52
CA GLN A 12 -9.76 -15.44 -7.61
C GLN A 12 -9.80 -14.37 -6.51
N ARG A 13 -8.63 -13.84 -6.10
CA ARG A 13 -8.54 -12.78 -5.10
C ARG A 13 -8.84 -11.40 -5.69
N LEU A 14 -8.40 -11.16 -6.93
CA LEU A 14 -8.72 -9.96 -7.73
C LEU A 14 -10.24 -9.77 -7.91
N GLU A 15 -10.98 -10.87 -8.08
CA GLU A 15 -12.43 -10.85 -8.25
C GLU A 15 -13.22 -10.56 -6.96
N ALA A 16 -12.61 -10.72 -5.78
CA ALA A 16 -13.31 -10.70 -4.49
C ALA A 16 -13.11 -9.41 -3.66
N HIS A 17 -11.97 -8.72 -3.79
CA HIS A 17 -11.62 -7.60 -2.92
C HIS A 17 -11.32 -6.26 -3.65
N GLY A 18 -11.40 -6.24 -4.98
CA GLY A 18 -10.98 -5.08 -5.76
C GLY A 18 -9.45 -4.99 -5.82
N GLU A 19 -8.93 -4.70 -7.02
CA GLU A 19 -7.48 -4.61 -7.27
C GLU A 19 -6.75 -3.57 -6.40
N ARG A 20 -7.47 -2.60 -5.84
CA ARG A 20 -6.92 -1.35 -5.32
C ARG A 20 -7.80 -0.77 -4.22
N TRP A 21 -7.16 -0.17 -3.24
CA TRP A 21 -7.79 0.58 -2.16
C TRP A 21 -7.84 2.05 -2.59
N ASP A 22 -9.03 2.55 -2.88
CA ASP A 22 -9.24 3.93 -3.30
C ASP A 22 -9.42 4.88 -2.12
N PHE A 23 -8.93 6.11 -2.29
CA PHE A 23 -9.11 7.19 -1.34
C PHE A 23 -9.18 8.52 -2.07
N GLU A 24 -9.83 9.51 -1.46
CA GLU A 24 -9.99 10.85 -2.02
C GLU A 24 -9.19 11.86 -1.20
N VAL A 25 -8.46 12.74 -1.90
CA VAL A 25 -7.75 13.89 -1.30
C VAL A 25 -8.13 15.12 -2.10
N ASP A 26 -8.71 16.11 -1.44
CA ASP A 26 -9.17 17.38 -2.04
C ASP A 26 -10.09 17.19 -3.28
N GLY A 27 -10.92 16.15 -3.28
CA GLY A 27 -11.80 15.82 -4.41
C GLY A 27 -11.11 15.10 -5.58
N GLU A 28 -9.83 14.74 -5.44
CA GLU A 28 -9.11 13.90 -6.39
C GLU A 28 -8.99 12.47 -5.87
N LEU A 29 -9.27 11.51 -6.76
CA LEU A 29 -9.29 10.08 -6.46
C LEU A 29 -7.91 9.47 -6.70
N PHE A 30 -7.38 8.84 -5.66
CA PHE A 30 -6.12 8.12 -5.64
C PHE A 30 -6.37 6.66 -5.31
N TRP A 31 -5.38 5.82 -5.61
CA TRP A 31 -5.49 4.39 -5.34
C TRP A 31 -4.15 3.81 -4.89
N LEU A 32 -4.24 2.94 -3.89
CA LEU A 32 -3.13 2.15 -3.35
C LEU A 32 -3.30 0.68 -3.73
N PRO A 33 -2.22 -0.05 -4.03
CA PRO A 33 -2.30 -1.49 -4.26
C PRO A 33 -2.70 -2.21 -2.98
N THR A 34 -3.68 -3.11 -3.00
CA THR A 34 -4.04 -3.94 -1.84
C THR A 34 -3.11 -5.14 -1.65
N GLU A 35 -2.29 -5.44 -2.67
CA GLU A 35 -1.26 -6.46 -2.63
C GLU A 35 0.09 -5.88 -3.10
N LEU A 36 1.10 -5.90 -2.23
CA LEU A 36 2.43 -5.46 -2.61
C LEU A 36 3.28 -6.61 -3.17
N PRO A 37 3.92 -6.43 -4.34
CA PRO A 37 4.85 -7.42 -4.84
C PRO A 37 6.08 -7.50 -3.93
N ARG A 38 6.67 -8.69 -3.83
CA ARG A 38 7.77 -8.99 -2.88
C ARG A 38 8.95 -8.02 -2.94
N HIS A 39 9.24 -7.46 -4.13
CA HIS A 39 10.30 -6.48 -4.31
C HIS A 39 9.97 -5.11 -3.69
N VAL A 40 8.70 -4.69 -3.69
CA VAL A 40 8.24 -3.47 -3.00
C VAL A 40 8.30 -3.68 -1.49
N VAL A 41 7.87 -4.84 -0.98
CA VAL A 41 8.01 -5.19 0.45
C VAL A 41 9.47 -5.18 0.90
N GLY A 42 10.39 -5.63 0.03
CA GLY A 42 11.84 -5.54 0.29
C GLY A 42 12.29 -4.09 0.46
N LYS A 43 11.92 -3.22 -0.48
CA LYS A 43 12.26 -1.79 -0.43
C LYS A 43 11.61 -1.06 0.75
N LEU A 44 10.37 -1.39 1.09
CA LEU A 44 9.68 -0.83 2.26
C LEU A 44 10.40 -1.20 3.57
N ALA A 45 10.96 -2.41 3.66
CA ALA A 45 11.75 -2.81 4.82
C ALA A 45 13.12 -2.09 4.91
N GLU A 46 13.59 -1.51 3.82
CA GLU A 46 14.82 -0.70 3.77
C GLU A 46 14.55 0.79 4.02
N LEU A 47 13.30 1.25 3.87
CA LEU A 47 12.91 2.62 4.15
C LEU A 47 12.77 2.86 5.65
N ASP A 48 13.19 4.05 6.07
CA ASP A 48 12.96 4.51 7.43
C ASP A 48 11.48 4.89 7.61
N GLN A 49 10.95 4.71 8.82
CA GLN A 49 9.59 5.14 9.18
C GLN A 49 9.37 6.65 9.02
N SER A 50 10.44 7.43 8.99
CA SER A 50 10.40 8.87 8.75
C SER A 50 10.35 9.22 7.26
N ASP A 51 10.65 8.26 6.37
CA ASP A 51 10.69 8.44 4.92
C ASP A 51 9.32 8.16 4.29
N LEU A 52 8.35 8.99 4.67
CA LEU A 52 6.98 8.90 4.18
C LEU A 52 6.88 9.15 2.67
N ASP A 53 7.72 10.05 2.14
CA ASP A 53 7.76 10.37 0.71
C ASP A 53 8.22 9.17 -0.14
N GLY A 54 9.30 8.50 0.26
CA GLY A 54 9.77 7.29 -0.40
C GLY A 54 8.75 6.15 -0.30
N LEU A 55 8.09 6.02 0.85
CA LEU A 55 7.03 5.02 1.04
C LEU A 55 5.84 5.30 0.12
N LEU A 56 5.34 6.54 0.09
CA LEU A 56 4.25 6.93 -0.80
C LEU A 56 4.62 6.72 -2.26
N THR A 57 5.84 7.10 -2.66
CA THR A 57 6.35 6.88 -4.02
C THR A 57 6.36 5.40 -4.40
N LEU A 58 6.70 4.49 -3.48
CA LEU A 58 6.67 3.04 -3.74
C LEU A 58 5.25 2.47 -3.84
N LEU A 59 4.31 3.00 -3.08
CA LEU A 59 2.93 2.50 -3.05
C LEU A 59 2.08 3.07 -4.19
N LEU A 60 2.12 4.40 -4.37
CA LEU A 60 1.33 5.14 -5.35
C LEU A 60 2.00 5.18 -6.73
N GLY A 61 3.33 5.14 -6.77
CA GLY A 61 4.12 5.42 -7.95
C GLY A 61 4.38 6.92 -8.14
N GLU A 62 5.41 7.24 -8.93
CA GLU A 62 5.90 8.61 -9.14
C GLU A 62 4.84 9.57 -9.71
N GLU A 63 3.88 9.08 -10.49
CA GLU A 63 2.83 9.92 -11.07
C GLU A 63 1.77 10.32 -10.04
N GLN A 64 1.29 9.37 -9.24
CA GLN A 64 0.28 9.62 -8.23
C GLN A 64 0.85 10.40 -7.04
N VAL A 65 2.09 10.12 -6.62
CA VAL A 65 2.72 10.88 -5.52
C VAL A 65 2.95 12.34 -5.91
N LYS A 66 3.33 12.62 -7.16
CA LYS A 66 3.44 14.01 -7.65
C LYS A 66 2.12 14.74 -7.63
N ARG A 67 1.03 14.05 -7.98
CA ARG A 67 -0.32 14.62 -7.87
C ARG A 67 -0.70 14.85 -6.42
N LEU A 68 -0.43 13.88 -5.54
CA LEU A 68 -0.66 13.99 -4.10
C LEU A 68 0.13 15.16 -3.49
N ASP A 69 1.37 15.39 -3.93
CA ASP A 69 2.23 16.51 -3.51
C ASP A 69 1.70 17.89 -3.97
N GLN A 70 0.90 17.95 -5.04
CA GLN A 70 0.18 19.19 -5.40
C GLN A 70 -0.94 19.52 -4.41
N HIS A 71 -1.44 18.52 -3.68
CA HIS A 71 -2.43 18.71 -2.63
C HIS A 71 -1.75 19.08 -1.32
N VAL A 72 -2.36 19.98 -0.54
CA VAL A 72 -1.82 20.39 0.76
C VAL A 72 -2.12 19.30 1.80
N VAL A 73 -1.45 18.16 1.68
CA VAL A 73 -1.57 17.02 2.61
C VAL A 73 -0.56 17.18 3.72
N SER A 74 -1.01 17.21 4.97
CA SER A 74 -0.08 17.27 6.10
C SER A 74 0.49 15.89 6.41
N VAL A 75 1.63 15.86 7.07
CA VAL A 75 2.24 14.60 7.57
C VAL A 75 1.25 13.77 8.41
N GLN A 76 0.38 14.43 9.18
CA GLN A 76 -0.65 13.76 9.98
C GLN A 76 -1.72 13.10 9.11
N ASP A 77 -2.13 13.73 8.00
CA ASP A 77 -3.09 13.15 7.06
C ASP A 77 -2.49 11.91 6.38
N ILE A 78 -1.21 11.99 5.99
CA ILE A 78 -0.49 10.84 5.43
C ILE A 78 -0.38 9.70 6.44
N GLN A 79 -0.04 9.97 7.70
CA GLN A 79 0.00 8.93 8.74
C GLN A 79 -1.38 8.30 8.96
N GLY A 80 -2.45 9.11 9.02
CA GLY A 80 -3.82 8.62 9.14
C GLY A 80 -4.25 7.78 7.95
N LEU A 81 -3.84 8.17 6.74
CA LEU A 81 -4.07 7.42 5.50
C LEU A 81 -3.38 6.05 5.56
N LEU A 82 -2.10 6.01 5.94
CA LEU A 82 -1.34 4.76 6.04
C LEU A 82 -1.89 3.82 7.12
N GLU A 83 -2.34 4.36 8.25
CA GLU A 83 -2.99 3.59 9.30
C GLU A 83 -4.32 3.01 8.80
N ALA A 84 -5.15 3.81 8.13
CA ALA A 84 -6.42 3.37 7.56
C ALA A 84 -6.21 2.29 6.48
N TYR A 85 -5.28 2.52 5.55
CA TYR A 85 -4.89 1.57 4.53
C TYR A 85 -4.37 0.26 5.14
N GLY A 86 -3.51 0.33 6.15
CA GLY A 86 -2.98 -0.85 6.81
C GLY A 86 -4.02 -1.64 7.58
N ARG A 87 -4.98 -0.94 8.20
CA ARG A 87 -6.14 -1.55 8.88
C ARG A 87 -7.05 -2.29 7.89
N ASP A 88 -7.34 -1.68 6.75
CA ASP A 88 -8.30 -2.22 5.78
C ASP A 88 -7.71 -3.36 4.93
N THR A 89 -6.44 -3.22 4.53
CA THR A 89 -5.73 -4.24 3.74
C THR A 89 -5.08 -5.33 4.59
N GLY A 90 -4.99 -5.13 5.91
CA GLY A 90 -4.23 -5.99 6.82
C GLY A 90 -2.71 -5.85 6.68
N MET A 91 -2.23 -4.84 5.94
CA MET A 91 -0.81 -4.55 5.77
C MET A 91 -0.33 -3.58 6.84
N THR A 92 0.28 -4.08 7.92
CA THR A 92 0.95 -3.21 8.90
C THR A 92 2.19 -2.56 8.27
N LEU A 93 2.04 -1.31 7.83
CA LEU A 93 3.12 -0.44 7.41
C LEU A 93 3.61 0.33 8.63
N GLY A 94 4.67 -0.18 9.27
CA GLY A 94 5.24 0.45 10.46
C GLY A 94 4.63 -0.07 11.75
N GLU A 95 5.15 -1.21 12.21
CA GLU A 95 5.48 -1.51 13.61
C GLU A 95 6.15 -2.90 13.58
N SER A 96 7.47 -2.90 13.37
CA SER A 96 8.33 -4.09 13.37
C SER A 96 8.04 -5.15 12.30
N SER A 97 9.10 -5.54 11.59
CA SER A 97 9.23 -6.91 11.12
C SER A 97 9.03 -7.87 12.30
N ALA A 98 7.80 -8.37 12.52
CA ALA A 98 7.45 -9.64 13.14
C ALA A 98 5.98 -9.61 13.60
N SER A 99 5.08 -10.04 12.73
CA SER A 99 3.98 -10.90 13.15
C SER A 99 3.52 -11.76 11.99
N THR A 100 4.40 -12.68 11.58
CA THR A 100 3.94 -14.03 11.28
C THR A 100 3.61 -14.69 12.62
N ARG A 101 2.34 -14.63 13.03
CA ARG A 101 1.76 -15.39 14.15
C ARG A 101 0.29 -15.60 13.78
N SER A 102 -0.26 -16.79 13.59
CA SER A 102 0.17 -18.19 13.77
C SER A 102 -0.45 -19.04 12.66
#